data_AF-N2BCZ6-F1
#
_entry.id   AF-N2BCZ6-F1
#
_cell.length_a   1.000
_cell.length_b   1.000
_cell.length_c   1.000
_cell.angle_alpha   90.00
_cell.angle_beta   90.00
_cell.angle_gamma   90.00
#
_symmetry.space_group_name_H-M   'P 1'
#
loop_
_entity.id
_entity.type
_entity.pdbx_description
1 polymer ?
#
loop_
_entity_poly.entity_id
_entity_poly.type
_entity_poly.pdbx_seq_one_letter_code
_entity_poly.pdbx_strand_id
1 'polypeptide(L)'
;MQVSQNVLQKRYTDSVHNQQGIDIHHGSRNRYIPISADENYLPQDVFVKSEYLQKIEGLGDSIQGGFKNASSFMAMANVLRGENILNSQDLIAAGYIAKTSEDINFEAFNKLLRNEQLSMEMKGLISQLVNKLYNINYVHAGIMMAS
;
A
#
# COMPACT_ATOMS: atom_id res chain seq x y z
N MET A 1 -2.59 -22.76 38.54
CA MET A 1 -3.70 -22.71 37.57
C MET A 1 -3.16 -23.08 36.21
N GLN A 2 -3.40 -24.31 35.76
CA GLN A 2 -3.08 -24.77 34.41
C GLN A 2 -4.24 -24.40 33.49
N VAL A 3 -4.00 -23.50 32.53
CA VAL A 3 -4.99 -23.18 31.50
C VAL A 3 -4.83 -24.19 30.37
N SER A 4 -5.91 -24.94 30.17
CA SER A 4 -6.00 -26.14 29.33
C SER A 4 -5.75 -25.84 27.85
N GLN A 5 -4.75 -26.50 27.27
CA GLN A 5 -4.37 -26.43 25.84
C GLN A 5 -5.48 -26.94 24.88
N ASN A 6 -6.59 -27.46 25.41
CA ASN A 6 -7.66 -28.09 24.64
C ASN A 6 -8.66 -27.13 23.98
N VAL A 7 -8.63 -25.83 24.28
CA VAL A 7 -9.60 -24.88 23.70
C VAL A 7 -9.17 -24.40 22.30
N LEU A 8 -7.86 -24.39 22.01
CA LEU A 8 -7.32 -23.94 20.72
C LEU A 8 -7.46 -25.00 19.61
N GLN A 9 -7.33 -26.29 19.94
CA GLN A 9 -7.51 -27.36 18.95
C GLN A 9 -8.95 -27.45 18.44
N LYS A 10 -9.94 -27.20 19.30
CA LYS A 10 -11.36 -27.34 18.94
C LYS A 10 -11.83 -26.30 17.91
N ARG A 11 -11.25 -25.10 17.92
CA ARG A 11 -11.57 -24.06 16.93
C ARG A 11 -10.99 -24.34 15.54
N TYR A 12 -9.87 -25.06 15.48
CA TYR A 12 -9.28 -25.48 14.21
C TYR A 12 -10.09 -26.58 13.53
N THR A 13 -10.64 -27.54 14.28
CA THR A 13 -11.45 -28.62 13.70
C THR A 13 -12.81 -28.16 13.20
N ASP A 14 -13.47 -27.25 13.93
CA ASP A 14 -14.83 -26.79 13.58
C ASP A 14 -14.85 -25.82 12.37
N SER A 15 -13.73 -25.16 12.07
CA SER A 15 -13.63 -24.25 10.92
C SER A 15 -13.33 -24.99 9.60
N VAL A 16 -12.87 -26.24 9.66
CA VAL A 16 -12.48 -27.03 8.48
C VAL A 16 -13.68 -27.79 7.88
N HIS A 17 -14.80 -27.90 8.61
CA HIS A 17 -15.94 -28.73 8.19
C HIS A 17 -17.16 -28.00 7.62
N ASN A 18 -17.10 -26.69 7.38
CA ASN A 18 -18.24 -25.94 6.81
C ASN A 18 -17.88 -25.18 5.54
N GLN A 19 -17.40 -25.91 4.53
CA GLN A 19 -17.31 -25.41 3.14
C GLN A 19 -17.84 -26.45 2.14
N GLN A 20 -18.92 -27.16 2.50
CA GLN A 20 -19.74 -27.80 1.48
C GLN A 20 -20.64 -26.72 0.86
N GLY A 21 -20.28 -26.24 -0.33
CA GLY A 21 -21.20 -25.46 -1.15
C GLY A 21 -20.73 -24.08 -1.61
N ILE A 22 -19.45 -23.90 -1.96
CA ILE A 22 -19.10 -22.80 -2.87
C ILE A 22 -18.24 -23.35 -4.00
N ASP A 23 -18.94 -23.69 -5.08
CA ASP A 23 -18.36 -23.99 -6.39
C ASP A 23 -17.74 -22.69 -6.91
N ILE A 24 -16.44 -22.52 -6.74
CA ILE A 24 -15.71 -21.42 -7.37
C ILE A 24 -14.58 -22.01 -8.19
N HIS A 25 -14.82 -22.11 -9.50
CA HIS A 25 -13.78 -22.30 -10.49
C HIS A 25 -12.71 -21.22 -10.34
N HIS A 26 -11.59 -21.56 -9.69
CA HIS A 26 -10.37 -20.77 -9.71
C HIS A 26 -9.20 -21.66 -10.07
N GLY A 27 -8.44 -21.21 -11.08
CA GLY A 27 -7.22 -21.82 -11.56
C GLY A 27 -6.27 -22.19 -10.43
N SER A 28 -5.52 -23.26 -10.68
CA SER A 28 -4.55 -23.91 -9.80
C SER A 28 -3.96 -22.95 -8.76
N ARG A 29 -4.44 -23.05 -7.52
CA ARG A 29 -3.77 -22.45 -6.36
C ARG A 29 -2.35 -23.01 -6.30
N ASN A 30 -1.36 -22.26 -6.78
CA ASN A 30 0.05 -22.53 -6.55
C ASN A 30 0.31 -22.35 -5.04
N ARG A 31 0.04 -23.39 -4.26
CA ARG A 31 0.58 -23.53 -2.92
C ARG A 31 2.07 -23.73 -3.10
N TYR A 32 2.86 -22.70 -2.82
CA TYR A 32 4.30 -22.86 -2.65
C TYR A 32 4.50 -23.74 -1.41
N ILE A 33 4.81 -25.02 -1.63
CA ILE A 33 5.24 -25.93 -0.59
C ILE A 33 6.77 -25.86 -0.63
N PRO A 34 7.44 -25.26 0.37
CA PRO A 34 8.89 -25.31 0.43
C PRO A 34 9.30 -26.77 0.62
N ILE A 35 9.93 -27.36 -0.40
CA ILE A 35 10.48 -28.71 -0.32
C ILE A 35 11.92 -28.56 0.15
N SER A 36 12.12 -28.33 1.46
CA SER A 36 13.45 -28.47 2.07
C SER A 36 13.65 -29.94 2.45
N ALA A 37 14.80 -30.51 2.08
CA ALA A 37 15.19 -31.90 2.38
C ALA A 37 15.54 -32.14 3.87
N ASP A 38 15.12 -31.24 4.75
CA ASP A 38 15.46 -31.23 6.17
C ASP A 38 14.21 -31.61 6.97
N GLU A 39 14.25 -32.75 7.66
CA GLU A 39 13.12 -33.33 8.41
C GLU A 39 12.62 -32.45 9.57
N ASN A 40 13.29 -31.33 9.84
CA ASN A 40 12.95 -30.36 10.88
C ASN A 40 12.34 -29.05 10.37
N TYR A 41 12.03 -28.92 9.06
CA TYR A 41 11.38 -27.71 8.55
C TYR A 41 9.88 -27.71 8.89
N LEU A 42 9.55 -27.20 10.07
CA LEU A 42 8.21 -26.73 10.36
C LEU A 42 8.04 -25.35 9.72
N PRO A 43 7.12 -25.15 8.75
CA PRO A 43 6.85 -23.83 8.23
C PRO A 43 6.40 -22.93 9.39
N GLN A 44 7.25 -21.97 9.77
CA GLN A 44 6.87 -20.96 10.74
C GLN A 44 6.00 -19.92 10.04
N ASP A 45 4.81 -19.72 10.57
CA ASP A 45 3.93 -18.63 10.15
C ASP A 45 4.49 -17.31 10.71
N VAL A 46 5.36 -16.67 9.91
CA VAL A 46 5.97 -15.39 10.25
C VAL A 46 5.37 -14.29 9.39
N PHE A 47 4.86 -13.25 10.03
CA PHE A 47 4.48 -12.02 9.33
C PHE A 47 5.74 -11.31 8.85
N VAL A 48 6.04 -11.44 7.56
CA VAL A 48 7.08 -10.66 6.90
C VAL A 48 6.43 -9.43 6.25
N LYS A 49 7.00 -8.25 6.50
CA LYS A 49 6.53 -7.01 5.86
C LYS A 49 6.64 -7.15 4.34
N SER A 50 5.64 -6.66 3.60
CA SER A 50 5.73 -6.60 2.15
C SER A 50 6.90 -5.71 1.71
N GLU A 51 7.47 -6.00 0.54
CA GLU A 51 8.54 -5.17 -0.05
C GLU A 51 8.13 -3.69 -0.14
N TYR A 52 6.87 -3.43 -0.51
CA TYR A 52 6.31 -2.07 -0.54
C TYR A 52 6.34 -1.39 0.82
N LEU A 53 5.93 -2.07 1.89
CA LEU A 53 5.94 -1.49 3.24
C LEU A 53 7.37 -1.22 3.72
N GLN A 54 8.29 -2.15 3.47
CA GLN A 54 9.71 -1.97 3.82
C GLN A 54 10.32 -0.74 3.11
N LYS A 55 10.02 -0.57 1.82
CA LYS A 55 10.46 0.60 1.04
C LYS A 55 9.91 1.90 1.60
N ILE A 56 8.61 1.92 1.91
CA ILE A 56 7.99 3.12 2.49
C ILE A 56 8.63 3.46 3.83
N GLU A 57 8.77 2.50 4.74
CA GLU A 57 9.41 2.75 6.05
C GLU A 57 10.84 3.27 5.91
N GLY A 58 11.57 2.82 4.89
CA GLY A 58 12.94 3.26 4.58
C GLY A 58 13.08 4.71 4.08
N LEU A 59 11.98 5.41 3.77
CA LEU A 59 12.04 6.77 3.22
C LEU A 59 12.56 7.82 4.23
N GLY A 60 12.25 7.66 5.52
CA GLY A 60 12.62 8.62 6.57
C GLY A 60 12.32 10.09 6.21
N ASP A 61 13.28 10.98 6.43
CA ASP A 61 13.12 12.43 6.22
C ASP A 61 13.15 12.84 4.74
N SER A 62 13.42 11.93 3.80
CA SER A 62 13.52 12.24 2.37
C SER A 62 12.21 12.76 1.75
N ILE A 63 11.08 12.54 2.44
CA ILE A 63 9.74 12.97 2.05
C ILE A 63 9.19 14.11 2.92
N GLN A 64 9.97 14.59 3.89
CA GLN A 64 9.55 15.65 4.80
C GLN A 64 9.26 16.95 4.04
N GLY A 65 8.17 17.61 4.38
CA GLY A 65 7.77 18.86 3.75
C GLY A 65 7.44 18.73 2.26
N GLY A 66 7.18 17.51 1.76
CA GLY A 66 6.78 17.27 0.38
C GLY A 66 5.53 18.04 -0.03
N PHE A 67 4.67 18.42 0.90
CA PHE A 67 3.44 19.19 0.63
C PHE A 67 3.60 20.71 0.78
N LYS A 68 4.83 21.21 0.97
CA LYS A 68 5.08 22.64 1.17
C LYS A 68 4.72 23.50 -0.04
N ASN A 69 5.03 23.03 -1.25
CA ASN A 69 4.73 23.69 -2.52
C ASN A 69 4.93 22.72 -3.70
N ALA A 70 4.56 23.14 -4.91
CA ALA A 70 4.66 22.32 -6.11
C ALA A 70 6.08 21.81 -6.41
N SER A 71 7.13 22.59 -6.09
CA SER A 71 8.52 22.18 -6.30
C SER A 71 8.93 21.08 -5.32
N SER A 72 8.65 21.28 -4.03
CA SER A 72 8.89 20.27 -2.98
C SER A 72 8.11 18.98 -3.26
N PHE A 73 6.88 19.10 -3.75
CA PHE A 73 6.04 17.96 -4.13
C PHE A 73 6.64 17.15 -5.26
N MET A 74 7.10 17.82 -6.32
CA MET A 74 7.74 17.14 -7.44
C MET A 74 9.09 16.54 -7.04
N ALA A 75 9.86 17.19 -6.16
CA ALA A 75 11.08 16.61 -5.61
C ALA A 75 10.79 15.30 -4.86
N MET A 76 9.80 15.31 -3.96
CA MET A 76 9.35 14.11 -3.25
C MET A 76 8.86 13.02 -4.23
N ALA A 77 8.05 13.38 -5.23
CA ALA A 77 7.55 12.42 -6.22
C ALA A 77 8.68 11.75 -7.01
N ASN A 78 9.77 12.47 -7.30
CA ASN A 78 10.96 11.92 -7.94
C ASN A 78 11.74 10.97 -7.00
N VAL A 79 11.85 11.29 -5.70
CA VAL A 79 12.42 10.37 -4.71
C VAL A 79 11.63 9.07 -4.67
N LEU A 80 10.30 9.17 -4.55
CA LEU A 80 9.42 7.99 -4.51
C LEU A 80 9.48 7.16 -5.79
N ARG A 81 9.72 7.78 -6.95
CA ARG A 81 9.99 7.05 -8.20
C ARG A 81 11.34 6.35 -8.17
N GLY A 82 12.39 6.99 -7.66
CA GLY A 82 13.72 6.40 -7.48
C GLY A 82 13.68 5.11 -6.66
N GLU A 83 12.83 5.09 -5.63
CA GLU A 83 12.58 3.92 -4.77
C GLU A 83 11.61 2.89 -5.37
N ASN A 84 11.16 3.08 -6.62
CA ASN A 84 10.14 2.26 -7.29
C ASN A 84 8.80 2.16 -6.53
N ILE A 85 8.45 3.18 -5.75
CA ILE A 85 7.16 3.30 -5.05
C ILE A 85 6.12 3.93 -5.99
N LEU A 86 6.56 4.94 -6.76
CA LEU A 86 5.79 5.55 -7.84
C LEU A 86 6.30 5.07 -9.20
N ASN A 87 5.38 4.89 -10.14
CA ASN A 87 5.66 4.57 -11.53
C ASN A 87 5.60 5.82 -12.42
N SER A 88 5.80 5.66 -13.73
CA SER A 88 5.77 6.77 -14.68
C SER A 88 4.40 7.45 -14.78
N GLN A 89 3.30 6.72 -14.61
CA GLN A 89 1.95 7.28 -14.66
C GLN A 89 1.63 8.11 -13.41
N ASP A 90 2.10 7.65 -12.24
CA ASP A 90 2.01 8.42 -11.01
C ASP A 90 2.73 9.76 -11.13
N LEU A 91 3.90 9.80 -11.79
CA LEU A 91 4.61 11.06 -12.06
C LEU A 91 3.85 11.99 -13.01
N ILE A 92 3.13 11.45 -13.99
CA ILE A 92 2.29 12.25 -14.88
C ILE A 92 1.16 12.90 -14.07
N ALA A 93 0.51 12.12 -13.20
CA ALA A 93 -0.51 12.65 -12.29
C ALA A 93 0.06 13.69 -11.32
N ALA A 94 1.23 13.43 -10.73
CA ALA A 94 1.90 14.37 -9.83
C ALA A 94 2.23 15.69 -10.55
N GLY A 95 2.77 15.60 -11.77
CA GLY A 95 3.05 16.77 -12.60
C GLY A 95 1.80 17.56 -13.00
N TYR A 96 0.67 16.87 -13.22
CA TYR A 96 -0.61 17.54 -13.46
C TYR A 96 -1.12 18.28 -12.21
N ILE A 97 -1.10 17.62 -11.06
CA ILE A 97 -1.50 18.22 -9.78
C ILE A 97 -0.63 19.45 -9.46
N ALA A 98 0.69 19.32 -9.59
CA ALA A 98 1.64 20.39 -9.31
C ALA A 98 1.42 21.65 -10.18
N LYS A 99 0.84 21.49 -11.37
CA LYS A 99 0.56 22.59 -12.31
C LYS A 99 -0.83 23.20 -12.15
N THR A 100 -1.80 22.40 -11.71
CA THR A 100 -3.22 22.79 -11.73
C THR A 100 -3.80 23.07 -10.36
N SER A 101 -3.16 22.60 -9.30
CA SER A 101 -3.61 22.83 -7.93
C SER A 101 -2.96 24.08 -7.37
N GLU A 102 -3.78 24.95 -6.75
CA GLU A 102 -3.30 26.12 -6.01
C GLU A 102 -2.55 25.71 -4.74
N ASP A 103 -3.04 24.66 -4.08
CA ASP A 103 -2.46 24.10 -2.86
C ASP A 103 -2.01 22.65 -3.06
N ILE A 104 -0.90 22.27 -2.42
CA ILE A 104 -0.43 20.88 -2.40
C ILE A 104 -0.86 20.23 -1.10
N ASN A 105 -2.09 19.71 -1.08
CA ASN A 105 -2.58 18.92 0.04
C ASN A 105 -3.68 17.96 -0.42
N PHE A 106 -4.02 17.00 0.44
CA PHE A 106 -5.03 15.99 0.13
C PHE A 106 -6.42 16.57 -0.16
N GLU A 107 -6.79 17.69 0.45
CA GLU A 107 -8.09 18.34 0.19
C GLU A 107 -8.15 18.87 -1.25
N ALA A 108 -7.09 19.55 -1.69
CA ALA A 108 -6.97 20.08 -3.04
C ALA A 108 -6.97 18.95 -4.09
N PHE A 109 -6.30 17.83 -3.80
CA PHE A 109 -6.29 16.66 -4.69
C PHE A 109 -7.69 16.04 -4.81
N ASN A 110 -8.42 15.95 -3.70
CA ASN A 110 -9.80 15.46 -3.71
C ASN A 110 -10.74 16.40 -4.47
N LYS A 111 -10.51 17.72 -4.43
CA LYS A 111 -11.26 18.70 -5.25
C LYS A 111 -11.00 18.49 -6.74
N LEU A 112 -9.75 18.22 -7.14
CA LEU A 112 -9.41 17.90 -8.54
C LEU A 112 -10.16 16.67 -9.07
N LEU A 113 -10.32 15.64 -8.25
CA LEU A 113 -11.06 14.43 -8.64
C LEU A 113 -12.55 14.67 -8.90
N ARG A 114 -13.13 15.69 -8.27
CA ARG A 114 -14.53 16.10 -8.47
C ARG A 114 -14.72 16.96 -9.72
N ASN A 115 -13.65 17.41 -10.36
CA ASN A 115 -13.74 18.22 -11.58
C ASN A 115 -14.33 17.40 -12.74
N GLU A 116 -15.45 17.87 -13.29
CA GLU A 116 -16.14 17.20 -14.40
C GLU A 116 -15.37 17.26 -15.73
N GLN A 117 -14.48 18.24 -15.90
CA GLN A 117 -13.70 18.43 -17.12
C GLN A 117 -12.49 17.47 -17.22
N LEU A 118 -12.17 16.77 -16.13
CA LEU A 118 -11.05 15.83 -16.11
C LEU A 118 -11.46 14.49 -16.74
N SER A 119 -10.63 13.97 -17.65
CA SER A 119 -10.88 12.66 -18.26
C SER A 119 -10.94 11.55 -17.20
N MET A 120 -11.72 10.51 -17.46
CA MET A 120 -11.81 9.36 -16.55
C MET A 120 -10.45 8.68 -16.32
N GLU A 121 -9.59 8.65 -17.34
CA GLU A 121 -8.24 8.13 -17.22
C GLU A 121 -7.41 8.95 -16.23
N MET A 122 -7.39 10.28 -16.38
CA MET A 122 -6.62 11.14 -15.48
C MET A 122 -7.20 11.13 -14.05
N LYS A 123 -8.53 11.04 -13.90
CA LYS A 123 -9.17 10.78 -12.59
C LYS A 123 -8.66 9.49 -11.97
N GLY A 124 -8.53 8.42 -12.75
CA GLY A 124 -7.96 7.15 -12.32
C GLY A 124 -6.52 7.30 -11.84
N LEU A 125 -5.67 7.97 -12.62
CA LEU A 125 -4.26 8.19 -12.27
C LEU A 125 -4.10 9.04 -11.01
N ILE A 126 -4.84 10.14 -10.89
CA ILE A 126 -4.81 11.00 -9.70
C ILE A 126 -5.30 10.21 -8.48
N SER A 127 -6.38 9.44 -8.61
CA SER A 127 -6.89 8.62 -7.50
C SER A 127 -5.87 7.59 -7.03
N GLN A 128 -5.20 6.91 -7.96
CA GLN A 128 -4.13 5.95 -7.64
C GLN A 128 -2.96 6.62 -6.91
N LEU A 129 -2.49 7.76 -7.43
CA LEU A 129 -1.42 8.52 -6.79
C LEU A 129 -1.82 8.98 -5.37
N VAL A 130 -3.01 9.57 -5.22
CA VAL A 130 -3.52 10.05 -3.93
C VAL A 130 -3.59 8.93 -2.91
N ASN A 131 -4.08 7.75 -3.30
CA ASN A 131 -4.13 6.58 -2.41
C ASN A 131 -2.74 6.13 -1.96
N LYS A 132 -1.74 6.14 -2.86
CA LYS A 132 -0.35 5.83 -2.48
C LYS A 132 0.20 6.86 -1.50
N LEU A 133 -0.02 8.14 -1.77
CA LEU A 133 0.42 9.22 -0.88
C LEU A 133 -0.23 9.13 0.50
N TYR A 134 -1.52 8.78 0.59
CA TYR A 134 -2.19 8.52 1.87
C TYR A 134 -1.52 7.40 2.65
N ASN A 135 -1.21 6.27 2.01
CA ASN A 135 -0.56 5.14 2.67
C ASN A 135 0.83 5.52 3.19
N ILE A 136 1.63 6.23 2.40
CA ILE A 136 2.96 6.68 2.82
C ILE A 136 2.82 7.66 4.00
N ASN A 137 1.91 8.63 3.89
CA ASN A 137 1.71 9.63 4.94
C ASN A 137 1.20 9.01 6.25
N TYR A 138 0.39 7.94 6.16
CA TYR A 138 -0.06 7.17 7.32
C TYR A 138 1.09 6.45 8.02
N VAL A 139 1.97 5.77 7.26
CA VAL A 139 3.14 5.07 7.82
C VAL A 139 4.09 6.04 8.52
N HIS A 140 4.24 7.25 8.00
CA HIS A 140 5.13 8.29 8.54
C HIS A 140 4.44 9.33 9.41
N ALA A 141 3.25 9.05 9.92
CA ALA A 141 2.52 9.90 10.87
C ALA A 141 2.40 11.38 10.43
N GLY A 142 2.23 11.66 9.14
CA GLY A 142 2.03 13.03 8.65
C GLY A 142 3.28 13.78 8.19
N ILE A 143 4.45 13.15 8.10
CA ILE A 143 5.73 13.83 7.83
C ILE A 143 5.74 14.69 6.54
N MET A 144 4.92 14.36 5.54
CA MET A 144 4.84 15.12 4.28
C MET A 144 4.34 16.55 4.49
N MET A 145 3.53 16.77 5.54
CA MET A 145 2.97 18.06 5.92
C MET A 145 3.84 18.80 6.95
N ALA A 146 4.84 18.14 7.53
CA ALA A 146 5.74 18.74 8.50
C ALA A 146 6.61 19.81 7.82
N SER A 147 6.66 21.00 8.43
CA SER A 147 7.31 22.22 7.91
C SER A 147 8.77 22.32 8.30
#